data_AF-A0A7V8G898-F1
#
_entry.id   AF-A0A7V8G898-F1
#
_cell.length_a   1.000
_cell.length_b   1.000
_cell.length_c   1.000
_cell.angle_alpha   90.00
_cell.angle_beta   90.00
_cell.angle_gamma   90.00
#
_symmetry.space_group_name_H-M   'P 1'
#
loop_
_entity.id
_entity.type
_entity.pdbx_description
1 polymer ?
#
loop_
_entity_poly.entity_id
_entity_poly.type
_entity_poly.pdbx_seq_one_letter_code
_entity_poly.pdbx_strand_id
1 'polypeptide(L)'
;MPVTTQTHSSLPIALDTLIARAVERAGGWIGFDRFMALALYAPGLGYYANSLAKFGQMPESGSDFVTAPELTPLFGRALAAQLAEALEKTGTATVWEFGAGSGALAAQLLDALDALGRGDVNYRIVDLSGTLRARQQQALARFGDRVEWRLELPEAMQGVVVGNEVLDAMPVQLLARHGGRWFERGVVRNAAGDGWAWADRETELRPPVEVPGEHDYLTEIHPQAKAFVATLADRLERGAVFLIDYGFPESEYYHPQRHMGTVMCHRAHRADGDPLSDVGLKDITAHVDFTGVALAGQEAGLAVLGYASQARFLLNCGLVSLMETASVGERAMGARLVHEHEMGELFKVVGFAVGDAWEAVGFSEGDRSHTL
;
A
#
# COMPACT_ATOMS: atom_id res chain seq x y z
N MET A 1 -19.45 2.79 -41.53
CA MET A 1 -18.08 2.40 -41.11
C MET A 1 -18.21 1.82 -39.72
N PRO A 2 -18.10 0.49 -39.53
CA PRO A 2 -18.30 -0.11 -38.22
C PRO A 2 -17.15 0.28 -37.31
N VAL A 3 -17.50 0.72 -36.10
CA VAL A 3 -16.58 1.01 -35.00
C VAL A 3 -15.85 -0.28 -34.66
N THR A 4 -14.54 -0.29 -34.85
CA THR A 4 -13.67 -1.40 -34.47
C THR A 4 -13.60 -1.44 -32.95
N THR A 5 -14.30 -2.40 -32.35
CA THR A 5 -14.04 -2.86 -30.99
C THR A 5 -12.59 -3.36 -30.94
N GLN A 6 -11.69 -2.56 -30.37
CA GLN A 6 -10.35 -3.04 -30.02
C GLN A 6 -10.52 -4.18 -29.01
N THR A 7 -9.99 -5.33 -29.39
CA THR A 7 -10.11 -6.60 -28.69
C THR A 7 -9.33 -6.58 -27.38
N HIS A 8 -10.00 -6.88 -26.27
CA HIS A 8 -9.42 -7.09 -24.94
C HIS A 8 -8.37 -8.23 -24.85
N SER A 9 -8.07 -8.93 -25.95
CA SER A 9 -7.21 -10.12 -25.99
C SER A 9 -5.71 -9.86 -26.12
N SER A 10 -5.25 -8.61 -26.28
CA SER A 10 -3.83 -8.30 -26.55
C SER A 10 -3.00 -8.00 -25.30
N LEU A 11 -3.61 -7.52 -24.22
CA LEU A 11 -2.90 -7.09 -23.00
C LEU A 11 -2.20 -8.25 -22.28
N PRO A 12 -2.88 -9.37 -21.94
CA PRO A 12 -2.22 -10.50 -21.27
C PRO A 12 -1.09 -11.10 -22.11
N ILE A 13 -1.27 -11.17 -23.43
CA ILE A 13 -0.26 -11.71 -24.36
C ILE A 13 0.98 -10.81 -24.40
N ALA A 14 0.79 -9.48 -24.45
CA ALA A 14 1.89 -8.53 -24.47
C ALA A 14 2.68 -8.55 -23.15
N LEU A 15 1.98 -8.64 -22.00
CA LEU A 15 2.60 -8.75 -20.69
C LEU A 15 3.36 -10.08 -20.53
N ASP A 16 2.75 -11.20 -20.94
CA ASP A 16 3.40 -12.52 -20.96
C ASP A 16 4.70 -12.48 -21.76
N THR A 17 4.66 -11.90 -22.96
CA THR A 17 5.84 -11.72 -23.82
C THR A 17 6.91 -10.85 -23.16
N LEU A 18 6.52 -9.79 -22.47
CA LEU A 18 7.45 -8.90 -21.76
C LEU A 18 8.17 -9.65 -20.64
N ILE A 19 7.42 -10.39 -19.81
CA ILE A 19 7.98 -11.17 -18.70
C ILE A 19 8.85 -12.29 -19.25
N ALA A 20 8.44 -12.97 -20.33
CA ALA A 20 9.24 -14.05 -20.94
C ALA A 20 10.61 -13.56 -21.38
N ARG A 21 10.66 -12.40 -22.04
CA ARG A 21 11.91 -11.75 -22.43
C ARG A 21 12.75 -11.35 -21.22
N ALA A 22 12.13 -10.91 -20.12
CA ALA A 22 12.84 -10.57 -18.90
C ALA A 22 13.51 -11.81 -18.27
N VAL A 23 12.77 -12.93 -18.22
CA VAL A 23 13.26 -14.24 -17.76
C VAL A 23 14.42 -14.73 -18.63
N GLU A 24 14.26 -14.71 -19.96
CA GLU A 24 15.31 -15.12 -20.90
C GLU A 24 16.59 -14.30 -20.74
N ARG A 25 16.47 -12.96 -20.67
CA ARG A 25 17.62 -12.06 -20.50
C ARG A 25 18.34 -12.25 -19.16
N ALA A 26 17.62 -12.67 -18.13
CA ALA A 26 18.18 -12.96 -16.81
C ALA A 26 18.76 -14.39 -16.68
N GLY A 27 18.87 -15.13 -17.79
CA GLY A 27 19.41 -16.49 -17.79
C GLY A 27 18.39 -17.54 -17.35
N GLY A 28 17.11 -17.31 -17.64
CA GLY A 28 16.04 -18.29 -17.44
C GLY A 28 15.34 -18.22 -16.08
N TRP A 29 15.60 -17.20 -15.26
CA TRP A 29 15.00 -17.03 -13.93
C TRP A 29 15.03 -15.57 -13.51
N ILE A 30 13.98 -15.09 -12.85
CA ILE A 30 13.94 -13.78 -12.16
C ILE A 30 13.41 -13.96 -10.74
N GLY A 31 13.81 -13.09 -9.82
CA GLY A 31 13.21 -13.03 -8.49
C GLY A 31 11.72 -12.70 -8.55
N PHE A 32 10.97 -13.12 -7.52
CA PHE A 32 9.53 -12.83 -7.47
C PHE A 32 9.24 -11.34 -7.41
N ASP A 33 10.09 -10.55 -6.76
CA ASP A 33 10.04 -9.09 -6.74
C ASP A 33 10.03 -8.51 -8.17
N ARG A 34 10.91 -8.99 -9.04
CA ARG A 34 10.97 -8.53 -10.43
C ARG A 34 9.74 -8.97 -11.22
N PHE A 35 9.25 -10.18 -10.98
CA PHE A 35 8.02 -10.68 -11.59
C PHE A 35 6.81 -9.83 -11.17
N MET A 36 6.62 -9.62 -9.87
CA MET A 36 5.57 -8.81 -9.28
C MET A 36 5.63 -7.36 -9.79
N ALA A 37 6.82 -6.77 -9.87
CA ALA A 37 7.00 -5.43 -10.43
C ALA A 37 6.51 -5.32 -11.89
N LEU A 38 6.79 -6.32 -12.72
CA LEU A 38 6.30 -6.36 -14.11
C LEU A 38 4.79 -6.60 -14.16
N ALA A 39 4.30 -7.57 -13.37
CA ALA A 39 2.89 -7.92 -13.31
C ALA A 39 2.01 -6.73 -12.88
N LEU A 40 2.49 -5.92 -11.94
CA LEU A 40 1.74 -4.80 -11.36
C LEU A 40 2.00 -3.48 -12.09
N TYR A 41 3.25 -3.16 -12.43
CA TYR A 41 3.65 -1.80 -12.81
C TYR A 41 4.26 -1.67 -14.20
N ALA A 42 4.34 -2.73 -15.01
CA ALA A 42 4.85 -2.60 -16.37
C ALA A 42 4.06 -1.52 -17.15
N PRO A 43 4.70 -0.46 -17.67
CA PRO A 43 3.98 0.66 -18.29
C PRO A 43 3.00 0.22 -19.37
N GLY A 44 1.72 0.58 -19.19
CA GLY A 44 0.62 0.24 -20.10
C GLY A 44 0.12 -1.20 -20.06
N LEU A 45 0.79 -2.11 -19.33
CA LEU A 45 0.49 -3.55 -19.33
C LEU A 45 0.16 -4.09 -17.93
N GLY A 46 0.95 -3.70 -16.93
CA GLY A 46 0.80 -4.18 -15.56
C GLY A 46 -0.54 -3.79 -14.94
N TYR A 47 -0.95 -4.53 -13.91
CA TYR A 47 -2.23 -4.39 -13.24
C TYR A 47 -2.54 -2.93 -12.92
N TYR A 48 -1.70 -2.19 -12.19
CA TYR A 48 -1.93 -0.78 -11.88
C TYR A 48 -1.72 0.17 -13.06
N ALA A 49 -0.90 -0.20 -14.05
CA ALA A 49 -0.53 0.67 -15.18
C ALA A 49 -1.41 0.54 -16.44
N ASN A 50 -2.31 -0.44 -16.50
CA ASN A 50 -3.22 -0.64 -17.65
C ASN A 50 -4.53 0.17 -17.53
N SER A 51 -5.37 0.15 -18.57
CA SER A 51 -6.61 0.94 -18.65
C SER A 51 -7.86 0.24 -18.10
N LEU A 52 -7.73 -0.93 -17.48
CA LEU A 52 -8.87 -1.64 -16.91
C LEU A 52 -9.41 -0.89 -15.68
N ALA A 53 -10.71 -0.96 -15.42
CA ALA A 53 -11.28 -0.51 -14.16
C ALA A 53 -10.83 -1.45 -13.04
N LYS A 54 -10.42 -0.89 -11.90
CA LYS A 54 -9.84 -1.64 -10.75
C LYS A 54 -10.46 -1.29 -9.40
N PHE A 55 -11.09 -0.11 -9.29
CA PHE A 55 -11.59 0.46 -8.03
C PHE A 55 -13.08 0.81 -8.11
N GLY A 56 -13.85 0.34 -7.13
CA GLY A 56 -15.28 0.54 -6.95
C GLY A 56 -15.85 -0.32 -5.80
N GLN A 57 -17.14 -0.23 -5.54
CA GLN A 57 -17.77 -0.90 -4.38
C GLN A 57 -18.31 -2.31 -4.69
N MET A 58 -18.52 -2.65 -5.96
CA MET A 58 -19.18 -3.89 -6.39
C MET A 58 -18.46 -4.54 -7.58
N PRO A 59 -18.54 -5.87 -7.77
CA PRO A 59 -17.98 -6.55 -8.95
C PRO A 59 -18.53 -5.97 -10.27
N GLU A 60 -19.79 -5.53 -10.27
CA GLU A 60 -20.48 -4.91 -11.40
C GLU A 60 -19.88 -3.54 -11.79
N SER A 61 -19.17 -2.89 -10.87
CA SER A 61 -18.42 -1.65 -11.12
C SER A 61 -16.99 -1.90 -11.64
N GLY A 62 -16.58 -3.16 -11.78
CA GLY A 62 -15.23 -3.56 -12.19
C GLY A 62 -14.20 -3.37 -11.07
N SER A 63 -14.60 -3.46 -9.81
CA SER A 63 -13.67 -3.41 -8.68
C SER A 63 -13.14 -4.79 -8.31
N ASP A 64 -11.87 -4.86 -7.94
CA ASP A 64 -11.26 -6.09 -7.43
C ASP A 64 -11.30 -6.17 -5.90
N PHE A 65 -11.28 -5.02 -5.20
CA PHE A 65 -11.38 -4.91 -3.73
C PHE A 65 -12.00 -3.56 -3.30
N VAL A 66 -12.33 -3.40 -2.01
CA VAL A 66 -12.88 -2.15 -1.46
C VAL A 66 -11.95 -1.63 -0.37
N THR A 67 -11.40 -0.43 -0.56
CA THR A 67 -10.52 0.24 0.40
C THR A 67 -11.31 1.09 1.39
N ALA A 68 -10.72 1.44 2.54
CA ALA A 68 -11.39 2.25 3.56
C ALA A 68 -11.98 3.59 3.03
N PRO A 69 -11.28 4.35 2.16
CA PRO A 69 -11.83 5.58 1.58
C PRO A 69 -13.07 5.35 0.69
N GLU A 70 -13.21 4.17 0.07
CA GLU A 70 -14.37 3.82 -0.76
C GLU A 70 -15.56 3.33 0.08
N LEU A 71 -15.34 2.89 1.33
CA LEU A 71 -16.41 2.42 2.22
C LEU A 71 -17.22 3.56 2.84
N THR A 72 -16.54 4.60 3.33
CA THR A 72 -17.19 5.68 4.08
C THR A 72 -16.32 6.94 4.15
N PRO A 73 -16.91 8.15 4.05
CA PRO A 73 -16.17 9.41 4.22
C PRO A 73 -15.65 9.62 5.65
N LEU A 74 -16.11 8.82 6.62
CA LEU A 74 -15.68 8.91 8.01
C LEU A 74 -14.19 8.61 8.18
N PHE A 75 -13.61 7.77 7.32
CA PHE A 75 -12.17 7.45 7.34
C PHE A 75 -11.33 8.70 7.10
N GLY A 76 -11.53 9.39 5.96
CA GLY A 76 -10.78 10.61 5.65
C GLY A 76 -11.05 11.74 6.65
N ARG A 77 -12.28 11.87 7.17
CA ARG A 77 -12.59 12.88 8.21
C ARG A 77 -11.82 12.65 9.52
N ALA A 78 -11.72 11.41 9.98
CA ALA A 78 -10.94 11.09 11.17
C ALA A 78 -9.44 11.31 10.90
N LEU A 79 -8.92 10.79 9.79
CA LEU A 79 -7.52 10.96 9.42
C LEU A 79 -7.10 12.44 9.28
N ALA A 80 -8.01 13.30 8.80
CA ALA A 80 -7.76 14.74 8.70
C ALA A 80 -7.43 15.40 10.05
N ALA A 81 -7.93 14.88 11.18
CA ALA A 81 -7.58 15.39 12.49
C ALA A 81 -6.08 15.22 12.79
N GLN A 82 -5.54 14.04 12.52
CA GLN A 82 -4.10 13.78 12.68
C GLN A 82 -3.26 14.58 11.68
N LEU A 83 -3.71 14.70 10.43
CA LEU A 83 -3.00 15.46 9.40
C LEU A 83 -2.99 16.96 9.72
N ALA A 84 -4.09 17.51 10.23
CA ALA A 84 -4.16 18.90 10.66
C ALA A 84 -3.16 19.20 11.78
N GLU A 85 -3.09 18.33 12.80
CA GLU A 85 -2.10 18.43 13.88
C GLU A 85 -0.68 18.38 13.31
N ALA A 86 -0.37 17.40 12.47
CA ALA A 86 0.96 17.23 11.90
C ALA A 86 1.39 18.45 11.06
N LEU A 87 0.48 19.00 10.25
CA LEU A 87 0.72 20.22 9.49
C LEU A 87 1.00 21.42 10.42
N GLU A 88 0.29 21.55 11.54
CA GLU A 88 0.53 22.58 12.55
C GLU A 88 1.89 22.40 13.23
N LYS A 89 2.18 21.21 13.76
CA LYS A 89 3.43 20.89 14.48
C LYS A 89 4.67 21.09 13.61
N THR A 90 4.56 20.77 12.32
CA THR A 90 5.66 20.91 11.36
C THR A 90 5.73 22.30 10.72
N GLY A 91 4.72 23.15 10.93
CA GLY A 91 4.62 24.47 10.28
C GLY A 91 4.54 24.36 8.75
N THR A 92 3.85 23.35 8.25
CA THR A 92 3.71 23.08 6.80
C THR A 92 2.26 23.20 6.33
N ALA A 93 2.08 23.38 5.02
CA ALA A 93 0.77 23.59 4.38
C ALA A 93 0.60 22.72 3.13
N THR A 94 1.18 21.52 3.16
CA THR A 94 1.18 20.61 2.02
C THR A 94 0.92 19.19 2.47
N VAL A 95 0.00 18.52 1.81
CA VAL A 95 -0.19 17.07 1.93
C VAL A 95 0.31 16.39 0.66
N TRP A 96 1.07 15.31 0.83
CA TRP A 96 1.54 14.43 -0.25
C TRP A 96 0.86 13.08 -0.10
N GLU A 97 0.02 12.69 -1.05
CA GLU A 97 -0.59 11.36 -1.09
C GLU A 97 0.08 10.48 -2.12
N PHE A 98 0.58 9.34 -1.68
CA PHE A 98 1.08 8.28 -2.57
C PHE A 98 -0.06 7.30 -2.85
N GLY A 99 -0.26 6.94 -4.12
CA GLY A 99 -1.25 5.93 -4.49
C GLY A 99 -2.69 6.36 -4.21
N ALA A 100 -3.12 7.55 -4.67
CA ALA A 100 -4.42 8.13 -4.34
C ALA A 100 -5.66 7.38 -4.89
N GLY A 101 -5.47 6.24 -5.57
CA GLY A 101 -6.56 5.41 -6.09
C GLY A 101 -7.53 6.21 -6.97
N SER A 102 -8.81 6.24 -6.57
CA SER A 102 -9.84 7.02 -7.27
C SER A 102 -9.81 8.53 -7.00
N GLY A 103 -9.04 8.99 -6.01
CA GLY A 103 -9.07 10.34 -5.45
C GLY A 103 -10.09 10.52 -4.32
N ALA A 104 -10.75 9.44 -3.87
CA ALA A 104 -11.74 9.51 -2.78
C ALA A 104 -11.13 10.01 -1.46
N LEU A 105 -9.96 9.51 -1.07
CA LEU A 105 -9.29 9.93 0.17
C LEU A 105 -8.86 11.41 0.08
N ALA A 106 -8.23 11.82 -1.03
CA ALA A 106 -7.90 13.23 -1.29
C ALA A 106 -9.11 14.15 -1.13
N ALA A 107 -10.26 13.80 -1.71
CA ALA A 107 -11.47 14.62 -1.61
C ALA A 107 -11.97 14.74 -0.17
N GLN A 108 -11.96 13.63 0.58
CA GLN A 108 -12.38 13.59 1.99
C GLN A 108 -11.44 14.41 2.88
N LEU A 109 -10.12 14.26 2.69
CA LEU A 109 -9.11 14.99 3.44
C LEU A 109 -9.20 16.49 3.17
N LEU A 110 -9.33 16.90 1.91
CA LEU A 110 -9.47 18.32 1.56
C LEU A 110 -10.73 18.95 2.16
N ASP A 111 -11.90 18.29 2.04
CA ASP A 111 -13.13 18.78 2.66
C ASP A 111 -13.01 18.89 4.19
N ALA A 112 -12.40 17.88 4.83
CA ALA A 112 -12.25 17.84 6.28
C ALA A 112 -11.23 18.87 6.78
N LEU A 113 -10.12 19.06 6.07
CA LEU A 113 -9.13 20.09 6.37
C LEU A 113 -9.73 21.50 6.22
N ASP A 114 -10.52 21.74 5.16
CA ASP A 114 -11.24 23.01 5.00
C ASP A 114 -12.19 23.28 6.18
N ALA A 115 -12.91 22.25 6.66
CA ALA A 115 -13.77 22.35 7.84
C ALA A 115 -13.00 22.61 9.15
N LEU A 116 -11.74 22.17 9.23
CA LEU A 116 -10.81 22.47 10.33
C LEU A 116 -10.11 23.83 10.19
N GLY A 117 -10.49 24.65 9.19
CA GLY A 117 -9.90 25.96 8.95
C GLY A 117 -8.57 25.92 8.20
N ARG A 118 -8.21 24.77 7.61
CA ARG A 118 -6.98 24.54 6.83
C ARG A 118 -7.19 24.62 5.33
N GLY A 119 -7.94 25.63 4.90
CA GLY A 119 -8.16 25.95 3.48
C GLY A 119 -6.89 26.39 2.73
N ASP A 120 -5.79 26.63 3.44
CA ASP A 120 -4.45 26.94 2.91
C ASP A 120 -3.71 25.70 2.37
N VAL A 121 -4.17 24.49 2.70
CA VAL A 121 -3.47 23.26 2.35
C VAL A 121 -3.52 23.01 0.85
N ASN A 122 -2.32 22.81 0.29
CA ASN A 122 -2.12 22.31 -1.06
C ASN A 122 -1.91 20.79 -1.03
N TYR A 123 -2.43 20.09 -2.03
CA TYR A 123 -2.47 18.64 -2.08
C TYR A 123 -1.72 18.12 -3.31
N ARG A 124 -0.81 17.18 -3.10
CA ARG A 124 0.05 16.63 -4.16
C ARG A 124 -0.14 15.14 -4.23
N ILE A 125 -0.58 14.65 -5.37
CA ILE A 125 -0.77 13.22 -5.63
C ILE A 125 0.46 12.71 -6.38
N VAL A 126 1.08 11.67 -5.84
CA VAL A 126 2.16 10.91 -6.48
C VAL A 126 1.59 9.56 -6.89
N ASP A 127 1.41 9.36 -8.19
CA ASP A 127 0.83 8.14 -8.74
C ASP A 127 1.65 7.68 -9.95
N LEU A 128 2.07 6.41 -9.92
CA LEU A 128 2.79 5.76 -11.02
C LEU A 128 1.84 5.44 -12.18
N SER A 129 0.53 5.35 -11.92
CA SER A 129 -0.48 5.04 -12.92
C SER A 129 -1.03 6.31 -13.56
N GLY A 130 -0.64 6.56 -14.81
CA GLY A 130 -1.25 7.63 -15.61
C GLY A 130 -2.75 7.43 -15.87
N THR A 131 -3.30 6.22 -15.69
CA THR A 131 -4.70 5.92 -16.02
C THR A 131 -5.69 6.37 -14.94
N LEU A 132 -5.26 6.44 -13.67
CA LEU A 132 -6.10 6.94 -12.57
C LEU A 132 -6.17 8.47 -12.53
N ARG A 133 -5.16 9.15 -13.06
CA ARG A 133 -5.06 10.61 -13.07
C ARG A 133 -6.32 11.30 -13.62
N ALA A 134 -6.88 10.82 -14.73
CA ALA A 134 -8.08 11.42 -15.32
C ALA A 134 -9.30 11.32 -14.38
N ARG A 135 -9.48 10.18 -13.72
CA ARG A 135 -10.55 9.96 -12.73
C ARG A 135 -10.35 10.86 -11.50
N GLN A 136 -9.12 10.93 -10.99
CA GLN A 136 -8.76 11.80 -9.87
C GLN A 136 -9.00 13.28 -10.21
N GLN A 137 -8.59 13.74 -11.40
CA GLN A 137 -8.81 15.11 -11.86
C GLN A 137 -10.29 15.47 -11.92
N GLN A 138 -11.14 14.55 -12.39
CA GLN A 138 -12.59 14.77 -12.39
C GLN A 138 -13.15 14.84 -10.97
N ALA A 139 -12.75 13.91 -10.09
CA ALA A 139 -13.22 13.87 -8.70
C ALA A 139 -12.80 15.13 -7.90
N LEU A 140 -11.62 15.67 -8.19
CA LEU A 140 -10.99 16.76 -7.44
C LEU A 140 -11.11 18.13 -8.11
N ALA A 141 -11.82 18.24 -9.24
CA ALA A 141 -11.92 19.46 -10.04
C ALA A 141 -12.38 20.69 -9.23
N ARG A 142 -13.23 20.49 -8.20
CA ARG A 142 -13.75 21.58 -7.35
C ARG A 142 -12.69 22.25 -6.47
N PHE A 143 -11.54 21.61 -6.26
CA PHE A 143 -10.43 22.15 -5.47
C PHE A 143 -9.45 22.98 -6.32
N GLY A 144 -9.60 22.98 -7.64
CA GLY A 144 -8.82 23.80 -8.57
C GLY A 144 -7.32 23.59 -8.43
N ASP A 145 -6.57 24.69 -8.42
CA ASP A 145 -5.10 24.70 -8.41
C ASP A 145 -4.47 24.20 -7.10
N ARG A 146 -5.28 23.90 -6.07
CA ARG A 146 -4.78 23.30 -4.82
C ARG A 146 -4.28 21.87 -5.03
N VAL A 147 -4.73 21.18 -6.07
CA VAL A 147 -4.38 19.77 -6.32
C VAL A 147 -3.42 19.65 -7.50
N GLU A 148 -2.25 19.06 -7.25
CA GLU A 148 -1.22 18.84 -8.26
C GLU A 148 -0.86 17.36 -8.37
N TRP A 149 -0.67 16.87 -9.59
CA TRP A 149 -0.18 15.50 -9.84
C TRP A 149 1.30 15.52 -10.18
N ARG A 150 2.09 14.71 -9.50
CA ARG A 150 3.53 14.58 -9.69
C ARG A 150 3.87 13.17 -10.18
N LEU A 151 4.69 13.11 -11.24
CA LEU A 151 5.23 11.85 -11.77
C LEU A 151 6.56 11.47 -11.10
N GLU A 152 7.24 12.46 -10.53
CA GLU A 152 8.53 12.33 -9.89
C GLU A 152 8.52 13.11 -8.57
N LEU A 153 9.29 12.64 -7.61
CA LEU A 153 9.49 13.35 -6.35
C LEU A 153 10.49 14.50 -6.55
N PRO A 154 10.21 15.69 -6.00
CA PRO A 154 11.19 16.77 -6.02
C PRO A 154 12.42 16.38 -5.19
N GLU A 155 13.54 17.09 -5.41
CA GLU A 155 14.76 16.90 -4.61
C GLU A 155 14.54 17.14 -3.12
N ALA A 156 13.63 18.05 -2.78
CA ALA A 156 13.24 18.35 -1.41
C ALA A 156 11.71 18.45 -1.29
N MET A 157 11.18 17.86 -0.23
CA MET A 157 9.77 17.83 0.13
C MET A 157 9.57 18.46 1.50
N GLN A 158 8.46 19.17 1.64
CA GLN A 158 7.96 19.65 2.94
C GLN A 158 6.46 19.41 2.99
N GLY A 159 5.96 18.97 4.14
CA GLY A 159 4.54 18.65 4.30
C GLY A 159 4.27 17.38 5.08
N VAL A 160 3.02 16.94 5.05
CA VAL A 160 2.60 15.68 5.63
C VAL A 160 2.36 14.67 4.51
N VAL A 161 3.06 13.54 4.58
CA VAL A 161 2.89 12.42 3.65
C VAL A 161 1.82 11.48 4.19
N VAL A 162 0.95 11.01 3.31
CA VAL A 162 -0.01 9.94 3.58
C VAL A 162 0.10 8.86 2.50
N GLY A 163 0.09 7.60 2.91
CA GLY A 163 -0.03 6.45 2.02
C GLY A 163 -1.02 5.46 2.63
N ASN A 164 -2.11 5.17 1.93
CA ASN A 164 -3.11 4.19 2.35
C ASN A 164 -3.08 3.02 1.37
N GLU A 165 -2.75 1.81 1.86
CA GLU A 165 -2.66 0.58 1.04
C GLU A 165 -1.70 0.79 -0.14
N VAL A 166 -0.47 1.19 0.20
CA VAL A 166 0.60 1.47 -0.77
C VAL A 166 1.77 0.52 -0.56
N LEU A 167 2.02 0.12 0.70
CA LEU A 167 3.18 -0.70 1.03
C LEU A 167 2.92 -2.17 0.65
N ASP A 168 1.68 -2.65 0.81
CA ASP A 168 1.30 -4.03 0.51
C ASP A 168 1.45 -4.40 -0.97
N ALA A 169 1.26 -3.43 -1.86
CA ALA A 169 1.42 -3.59 -3.30
C ALA A 169 2.90 -3.51 -3.76
N MET A 170 3.84 -3.15 -2.87
CA MET A 170 5.24 -3.05 -3.25
C MET A 170 5.86 -4.44 -3.47
N PRO A 171 6.67 -4.63 -4.53
CA PRO A 171 7.30 -5.90 -4.80
C PRO A 171 8.11 -6.49 -3.64
N VAL A 172 7.83 -7.75 -3.31
CA VAL A 172 8.50 -8.51 -2.25
C VAL A 172 9.40 -9.59 -2.82
N GLN A 173 10.47 -9.94 -2.11
CA GLN A 173 11.25 -11.14 -2.41
C GLN A 173 10.74 -12.31 -1.57
N LEU A 174 10.63 -13.49 -2.17
CA LEU A 174 10.20 -14.69 -1.48
C LEU A 174 11.40 -15.51 -1.02
N LEU A 175 11.39 -15.89 0.26
CA LEU A 175 12.33 -16.83 0.85
C LEU A 175 11.61 -18.13 1.19
N ALA A 176 12.10 -19.23 0.64
CA ALA A 176 11.62 -20.56 0.92
C ALA A 176 12.68 -21.34 1.72
N ARG A 177 12.31 -21.90 2.86
CA ARG A 177 13.10 -22.83 3.64
C ARG A 177 12.65 -24.24 3.30
N HIS A 178 13.58 -25.09 2.86
CA HIS A 178 13.35 -26.53 2.67
C HIS A 178 14.52 -27.30 3.27
N GLY A 179 14.23 -28.30 4.10
CA GLY A 179 15.26 -29.11 4.76
C GLY A 179 16.29 -28.28 5.54
N GLY A 180 15.83 -27.21 6.22
CA GLY A 180 16.66 -26.30 7.02
C GLY A 180 17.51 -25.30 6.21
N ARG A 181 17.46 -25.33 4.87
CA ARG A 181 18.22 -24.42 4.00
C ARG A 181 17.29 -23.39 3.37
N TRP A 182 17.76 -22.15 3.26
CA TRP A 182 17.01 -21.06 2.63
C TRP A 182 17.34 -20.91 1.16
N PHE A 183 16.31 -20.62 0.39
CA PHE A 183 16.34 -20.38 -1.03
C PHE A 183 15.57 -19.10 -1.33
N GLU A 184 16.02 -18.34 -2.32
CA GLU A 184 15.21 -17.30 -2.93
C GLU A 184 14.27 -17.97 -3.94
N ARG A 185 12.97 -17.78 -3.76
CA ARG A 185 11.95 -18.26 -4.67
C ARG A 185 11.71 -17.22 -5.76
N GLY A 186 11.97 -17.64 -7.00
CA GLY A 186 11.72 -16.83 -8.19
C GLY A 186 10.83 -17.55 -9.20
N VAL A 187 10.77 -16.97 -10.39
CA VAL A 187 9.84 -17.37 -11.44
C VAL A 187 10.60 -17.76 -12.71
N VAL A 188 10.15 -18.85 -13.32
CA VAL A 188 10.64 -19.39 -14.60
C VAL A 188 9.47 -19.68 -15.53
N ARG A 189 9.75 -19.94 -16.82
CA ARG A 189 8.74 -20.50 -17.71
C ARG A 189 8.43 -21.94 -17.29
N ASN A 190 7.14 -22.32 -17.29
CA ASN A 190 6.76 -23.70 -17.05
C ASN A 190 7.26 -24.64 -18.16
N ALA A 191 7.22 -25.96 -17.92
CA ALA A 191 7.71 -26.95 -18.88
C ALA A 191 6.94 -26.96 -20.22
N ALA A 192 5.67 -26.57 -20.21
CA ALA A 192 4.83 -26.50 -21.40
C ALA A 192 5.08 -25.24 -22.26
N GLY A 193 5.75 -24.23 -21.71
CA GLY A 193 6.02 -22.97 -22.39
C GLY A 193 4.82 -22.01 -22.48
N ASP A 194 3.70 -22.31 -21.81
CA ASP A 194 2.44 -21.56 -21.87
C ASP A 194 2.07 -20.85 -20.56
N GLY A 195 2.95 -20.89 -19.57
CA GLY A 195 2.74 -20.22 -18.29
C GLY A 195 4.00 -20.14 -17.42
N TRP A 196 3.81 -19.83 -16.15
CA TRP A 196 4.88 -19.59 -15.18
C TRP A 196 4.96 -20.71 -14.15
N ALA A 197 6.14 -20.89 -13.56
CA ALA A 197 6.36 -21.84 -12.47
C ALA A 197 7.35 -21.26 -11.45
N TRP A 198 7.22 -21.70 -10.20
CA TRP A 198 8.18 -21.42 -9.15
C TRP A 198 9.50 -22.16 -9.39
N ALA A 199 10.61 -21.49 -9.09
CA ALA A 199 11.92 -22.13 -9.00
C ALA A 199 12.76 -21.48 -7.90
N ASP A 200 13.31 -22.32 -7.03
CA ASP A 200 14.07 -21.91 -5.86
C ASP A 200 15.58 -21.91 -6.19
N ARG A 201 16.32 -20.88 -5.77
CA ARG A 201 17.77 -20.74 -5.90
C ARG A 201 18.42 -20.57 -4.54
N GLU A 202 19.56 -21.20 -4.31
CA GLU A 202 20.29 -21.03 -3.03
C GLU A 202 20.62 -19.56 -2.81
N THR A 203 20.44 -19.09 -1.57
CA THR A 203 20.66 -17.69 -1.21
C THR A 203 21.21 -17.56 0.21
N GLU A 204 21.91 -16.44 0.45
CA GLU A 204 22.30 -16.02 1.80
C GLU A 204 21.29 -15.07 2.45
N LEU A 205 20.23 -14.68 1.72
CA LEU A 205 19.13 -13.90 2.26
C LEU A 205 18.41 -14.68 3.38
N ARG A 206 18.01 -13.97 4.42
CA ARG A 206 17.28 -14.51 5.57
C ARG A 206 16.15 -13.55 5.95
N PRO A 207 15.08 -14.05 6.59
CA PRO A 207 14.18 -13.18 7.33
C PRO A 207 14.96 -12.38 8.38
N PRO A 208 14.49 -11.18 8.76
CA PRO A 208 15.18 -10.32 9.74
C PRO A 208 15.26 -10.95 11.13
N VAL A 209 14.36 -11.88 11.44
CA VAL A 209 14.36 -12.68 12.66
C VAL A 209 14.54 -14.16 12.36
N GLU A 210 15.13 -14.89 13.30
CA GLU A 210 15.18 -16.35 13.19
C GLU A 210 13.77 -16.94 13.26
N VAL A 211 13.43 -17.80 12.30
CA VAL A 211 12.16 -18.52 12.28
C VAL A 211 12.35 -19.88 12.98
N PRO A 212 11.75 -20.10 14.17
CA PRO A 212 11.90 -21.36 14.89
C PRO A 212 11.42 -22.59 14.09
N GLY A 213 12.04 -23.74 14.37
CA GLY A 213 11.68 -25.03 13.80
C GLY A 213 12.43 -25.36 12.51
N GLU A 214 12.24 -26.59 12.03
CA GLU A 214 12.91 -27.14 10.83
C GLU A 214 11.93 -27.37 9.66
N HIS A 215 10.64 -27.04 9.86
CA HIS A 215 9.60 -27.24 8.85
C HIS A 215 9.79 -26.32 7.64
N ASP A 216 9.24 -26.76 6.51
CA ASP A 216 9.21 -25.95 5.31
C ASP A 216 8.47 -24.64 5.59
N TYR A 217 9.05 -23.53 5.13
CA TYR A 217 8.58 -22.20 5.45
C TYR A 217 8.70 -21.31 4.21
N LEU A 218 7.64 -20.60 3.88
CA LEU A 218 7.64 -19.56 2.84
C LEU A 218 7.33 -18.22 3.50
N THR A 219 8.05 -17.18 3.12
CA THR A 219 7.79 -15.83 3.59
C THR A 219 8.36 -14.77 2.66
N GLU A 220 8.01 -13.53 2.95
CA GLU A 220 8.39 -12.33 2.22
C GLU A 220 9.45 -11.54 3.00
N ILE A 221 10.38 -10.92 2.27
CA ILE A 221 11.14 -9.77 2.76
C ILE A 221 10.80 -8.54 1.88
N HIS A 222 10.89 -7.35 2.48
CA HIS A 222 10.28 -6.13 1.95
C HIS A 222 11.30 -5.04 1.55
N PRO A 223 12.31 -5.33 0.71
CA PRO A 223 13.36 -4.35 0.39
C PRO A 223 12.80 -3.09 -0.28
N GLN A 224 11.76 -3.23 -1.13
CA GLN A 224 11.16 -2.10 -1.82
C GLN A 224 10.41 -1.17 -0.86
N ALA A 225 9.65 -1.71 0.10
CA ALA A 225 8.96 -0.91 1.11
C ALA A 225 9.96 -0.17 2.02
N LYS A 226 11.04 -0.84 2.44
CA LYS A 226 12.13 -0.21 3.20
C LYS A 226 12.81 0.91 2.39
N ALA A 227 13.09 0.67 1.11
CA ALA A 227 13.67 1.67 0.21
C ALA A 227 12.72 2.87 -0.03
N PHE A 228 11.42 2.63 -0.10
CA PHE A 228 10.42 3.70 -0.19
C PHE A 228 10.45 4.61 1.04
N VAL A 229 10.42 4.03 2.25
CA VAL A 229 10.50 4.80 3.50
C VAL A 229 11.82 5.57 3.59
N ALA A 230 12.94 4.95 3.24
CA ALA A 230 14.24 5.62 3.18
C ALA A 230 14.25 6.78 2.15
N THR A 231 13.57 6.63 1.02
CA THR A 231 13.41 7.70 0.02
C THR A 231 12.58 8.86 0.57
N LEU A 232 11.52 8.57 1.33
CA LEU A 232 10.75 9.62 2.01
C LEU A 232 11.61 10.36 3.03
N ALA A 233 12.42 9.64 3.82
CA ALA A 233 13.33 10.24 4.78
C ALA A 233 14.40 11.13 4.13
N ASP A 234 14.98 10.69 3.01
CA ASP A 234 15.97 11.45 2.23
C ASP A 234 15.40 12.76 1.69
N ARG A 235 14.15 12.74 1.21
CA ARG A 235 13.53 13.89 0.53
C ARG A 235 12.78 14.82 1.48
N LEU A 236 12.23 14.32 2.58
CA LEU A 236 11.38 15.10 3.48
C LEU A 236 12.23 15.92 4.45
N GLU A 237 12.43 17.19 4.15
CA GLU A 237 13.23 18.10 5.00
C GLU A 237 12.49 18.54 6.27
N ARG A 238 11.15 18.57 6.19
CA ARG A 238 10.29 19.01 7.28
C ARG A 238 8.89 18.45 7.08
N GLY A 239 8.41 17.68 8.03
CA GLY A 239 7.14 17.02 7.85
C GLY A 239 6.88 15.83 8.75
N ALA A 240 5.82 15.13 8.41
CA ALA A 240 5.43 13.86 9.01
C ALA A 240 5.04 12.88 7.91
N VAL A 241 5.06 11.58 8.21
CA VAL A 241 4.61 10.52 7.32
C VAL A 241 3.62 9.64 8.06
N PHE A 242 2.48 9.33 7.46
CA PHE A 242 1.51 8.37 7.98
C PHE A 242 1.25 7.29 6.92
N LEU A 243 1.56 6.05 7.25
CA LEU A 243 1.38 4.89 6.38
C LEU A 243 0.34 3.97 7.02
N ILE A 244 -0.72 3.67 6.28
CA ILE A 244 -1.87 2.87 6.72
C ILE A 244 -1.93 1.64 5.83
N ASP A 245 -1.81 0.46 6.44
CA ASP A 245 -1.76 -0.79 5.68
C ASP A 245 -2.05 -2.00 6.57
N TYR A 246 -2.27 -3.17 5.98
CA TYR A 246 -2.51 -4.41 6.71
C TYR A 246 -1.22 -5.21 6.90
N GLY A 247 -0.97 -5.61 8.15
CA GLY A 247 0.27 -6.28 8.50
C GLY A 247 0.55 -6.38 9.99
N PHE A 248 1.80 -6.72 10.31
CA PHE A 248 2.20 -7.17 11.64
C PHE A 248 3.62 -6.69 11.99
N PRO A 249 3.97 -6.63 13.29
CA PRO A 249 5.37 -6.63 13.74
C PRO A 249 6.08 -7.93 13.36
N GLU A 250 7.42 -7.92 13.34
CA GLU A 250 8.26 -9.06 12.93
C GLU A 250 7.92 -10.36 13.69
N SER A 251 7.62 -10.27 14.98
CA SER A 251 7.28 -11.42 15.83
C SER A 251 6.00 -12.16 15.42
N GLU A 252 5.04 -11.44 14.84
CA GLU A 252 3.76 -11.97 14.32
C GLU A 252 3.84 -12.27 12.82
N TYR A 253 4.63 -11.50 12.08
CA TYR A 253 4.87 -11.70 10.65
C TYR A 253 5.62 -13.02 10.40
N TYR A 254 6.72 -13.23 11.10
CA TYR A 254 7.59 -14.40 10.94
C TYR A 254 7.26 -15.53 11.94
N HIS A 255 6.04 -15.50 12.50
CA HIS A 255 5.59 -16.51 13.46
C HIS A 255 5.60 -17.93 12.83
N PRO A 256 6.05 -18.99 13.54
CA PRO A 256 6.19 -20.34 12.98
C PRO A 256 4.96 -20.91 12.27
N GLN A 257 3.76 -20.50 12.70
CA GLN A 257 2.49 -20.94 12.09
C GLN A 257 2.16 -20.23 10.77
N ARG A 258 2.80 -19.10 10.46
CA ARG A 258 2.65 -18.37 9.19
C ARG A 258 3.62 -18.90 8.13
N HIS A 259 3.72 -20.21 8.03
CA HIS A 259 4.71 -20.89 7.18
C HIS A 259 4.38 -20.87 5.69
N MET A 260 3.26 -20.28 5.28
CA MET A 260 2.84 -20.12 3.88
C MET A 260 3.01 -18.69 3.36
N GLY A 261 3.57 -17.79 4.17
CA GLY A 261 3.70 -16.37 3.82
C GLY A 261 2.36 -15.63 3.86
N THR A 262 2.33 -14.49 3.20
CA THR A 262 1.17 -13.58 3.14
C THR A 262 0.82 -13.11 1.74
N VAL A 263 1.56 -13.54 0.71
CA VAL A 263 1.20 -13.23 -0.68
C VAL A 263 -0.23 -13.68 -0.97
N MET A 264 -1.04 -12.73 -1.45
CA MET A 264 -2.43 -12.93 -1.84
C MET A 264 -2.72 -12.21 -3.15
N CYS A 265 -3.66 -12.73 -3.92
CA CYS A 265 -4.10 -12.14 -5.17
C CYS A 265 -5.59 -11.83 -5.10
N HIS A 266 -5.98 -10.67 -5.62
CA HIS A 266 -7.37 -10.21 -5.61
C HIS A 266 -7.87 -9.90 -7.02
N ARG A 267 -9.05 -10.42 -7.35
CA ARG A 267 -9.76 -10.13 -8.61
C ARG A 267 -11.25 -10.37 -8.48
N ALA A 268 -12.05 -9.40 -8.89
CA ALA A 268 -13.50 -9.40 -8.85
C ALA A 268 -14.05 -9.85 -7.49
N HIS A 269 -13.49 -9.32 -6.39
CA HIS A 269 -13.81 -9.68 -5.00
C HIS A 269 -13.58 -11.16 -4.65
N ARG A 270 -12.68 -11.84 -5.36
CA ARG A 270 -12.19 -13.18 -5.05
C ARG A 270 -10.72 -13.11 -4.69
N ALA A 271 -10.34 -13.83 -3.64
CA ALA A 271 -8.97 -13.97 -3.20
C ALA A 271 -8.44 -15.38 -3.51
N ASP A 272 -7.20 -15.47 -3.98
CA ASP A 272 -6.46 -16.73 -4.12
C ASP A 272 -4.95 -16.51 -3.94
N GLY A 273 -4.19 -17.58 -3.71
CA GLY A 273 -2.75 -17.52 -3.43
C GLY A 273 -1.84 -17.77 -4.65
N ASP A 274 -2.35 -17.68 -5.89
CA ASP A 274 -1.56 -17.99 -7.09
C ASP A 274 -1.27 -16.74 -7.95
N PRO A 275 -0.14 -16.04 -7.69
CA PRO A 275 0.27 -14.85 -8.46
C PRO A 275 0.78 -15.18 -9.87
N LEU A 276 0.98 -16.47 -10.18
CA LEU A 276 1.49 -16.92 -11.48
C LEU A 276 0.36 -17.11 -12.52
N SER A 277 -0.89 -17.05 -12.06
CA SER A 277 -2.10 -17.15 -12.89
C SER A 277 -2.67 -15.78 -13.24
N ASP A 278 -3.32 -15.65 -14.41
CA ASP A 278 -4.00 -14.42 -14.85
C ASP A 278 -3.15 -13.14 -14.70
N VAL A 279 -1.86 -13.23 -14.98
CA VAL A 279 -0.87 -12.16 -14.73
C VAL A 279 -1.30 -10.85 -15.38
N GLY A 280 -1.28 -9.76 -14.58
CA GLY A 280 -1.72 -8.42 -14.98
C GLY A 280 -3.23 -8.20 -14.95
N LEU A 281 -4.03 -9.24 -14.66
CA LEU A 281 -5.48 -9.15 -14.48
C LEU A 281 -5.90 -9.28 -13.00
N LYS A 282 -4.97 -9.64 -12.13
CA LYS A 282 -5.15 -9.71 -10.67
C LYS A 282 -4.21 -8.72 -10.01
N ASP A 283 -4.66 -8.20 -8.89
CA ASP A 283 -3.75 -7.58 -7.93
C ASP A 283 -2.93 -8.65 -7.22
N ILE A 284 -1.74 -8.29 -6.75
CA ILE A 284 -0.82 -9.13 -5.99
C ILE A 284 -0.33 -8.29 -4.83
N THR A 285 -0.53 -8.76 -3.61
CA THR A 285 -0.15 -8.03 -2.40
C THR A 285 0.51 -8.95 -1.40
N ALA A 286 1.28 -8.38 -0.49
CA ALA A 286 1.80 -9.05 0.70
C ALA A 286 1.49 -8.19 1.92
N HIS A 287 1.29 -8.80 3.08
CA HIS A 287 1.14 -8.01 4.30
C HIS A 287 2.42 -7.23 4.59
N VAL A 288 2.29 -6.14 5.33
CA VAL A 288 3.41 -5.27 5.71
C VAL A 288 4.11 -5.79 6.97
N ASP A 289 5.44 -5.85 6.90
CA ASP A 289 6.33 -5.95 8.05
C ASP A 289 6.55 -4.54 8.65
N PHE A 290 5.78 -4.21 9.69
CA PHE A 290 5.81 -2.88 10.32
C PHE A 290 7.07 -2.63 11.16
N THR A 291 7.69 -3.68 11.70
CA THR A 291 8.99 -3.56 12.37
C THR A 291 10.04 -3.14 11.34
N GLY A 292 10.09 -3.83 10.21
CA GLY A 292 11.00 -3.50 9.11
C GLY A 292 10.79 -2.09 8.55
N VAL A 293 9.55 -1.63 8.46
CA VAL A 293 9.19 -0.26 8.05
C VAL A 293 9.64 0.78 9.07
N ALA A 294 9.40 0.54 10.37
CA ALA A 294 9.80 1.44 11.45
C ALA A 294 11.33 1.58 11.53
N LEU A 295 12.05 0.45 11.48
CA LEU A 295 13.52 0.42 11.46
C LEU A 295 14.08 1.17 10.26
N ALA A 296 13.52 0.97 9.05
CA ALA A 296 13.97 1.69 7.86
C ALA A 296 13.81 3.22 7.99
N GLY A 297 12.72 3.67 8.63
CA GLY A 297 12.53 5.09 8.94
C GLY A 297 13.57 5.61 9.94
N GLN A 298 13.80 4.88 11.03
CA GLN A 298 14.77 5.25 12.07
C GLN A 298 16.20 5.28 11.56
N GLU A 299 16.61 4.27 10.80
CA GLU A 299 17.94 4.18 10.17
C GLU A 299 18.17 5.33 9.18
N ALA A 300 17.11 5.80 8.52
CA ALA A 300 17.16 6.94 7.63
C ALA A 300 16.95 8.30 8.33
N GLY A 301 16.85 8.32 9.66
CA GLY A 301 16.83 9.55 10.47
C GLY A 301 15.44 10.11 10.80
N LEU A 302 14.36 9.37 10.54
CA LEU A 302 13.02 9.75 10.98
C LEU A 302 12.76 9.27 12.41
N ALA A 303 12.10 10.11 13.21
CA ALA A 303 11.58 9.69 14.51
C ALA A 303 10.22 8.99 14.34
N VAL A 304 10.02 7.87 15.03
CA VAL A 304 8.72 7.18 15.06
C VAL A 304 7.77 7.97 15.96
N LEU A 305 6.65 8.42 15.41
CA LEU A 305 5.57 9.07 16.16
C LEU A 305 4.68 8.08 16.89
N GLY A 306 4.49 6.91 16.28
CA GLY A 306 3.70 5.85 16.89
C GLY A 306 3.37 4.73 15.91
N TYR A 307 2.81 3.66 16.46
CA TYR A 307 2.32 2.50 15.75
C TYR A 307 1.09 1.95 16.47
N ALA A 308 -0.05 1.86 15.78
CA ALA A 308 -1.29 1.39 16.38
C ALA A 308 -2.15 0.61 15.37
N SER A 309 -3.14 -0.13 15.86
CA SER A 309 -4.18 -0.65 14.97
C SER A 309 -5.03 0.48 14.40
N GLN A 310 -5.60 0.26 13.21
CA GLN A 310 -6.47 1.24 12.55
C GLN A 310 -7.64 1.63 13.46
N ALA A 311 -8.24 0.65 14.15
CA ALA A 311 -9.33 0.92 15.07
C ALA A 311 -8.91 1.94 16.13
N ARG A 312 -7.78 1.70 16.80
CA ARG A 312 -7.30 2.57 17.88
C ARG A 312 -6.95 3.95 17.35
N PHE A 313 -6.25 4.01 16.21
CA PHE A 313 -5.87 5.27 15.57
C PHE A 313 -7.08 6.13 15.22
N LEU A 314 -8.10 5.56 14.56
CA LEU A 314 -9.30 6.30 14.16
C LEU A 314 -10.16 6.72 15.35
N LEU A 315 -10.26 5.87 16.39
CA LEU A 315 -10.96 6.22 17.63
C LEU A 315 -10.29 7.41 18.32
N ASN A 316 -8.96 7.40 18.43
CA ASN A 316 -8.19 8.51 18.98
C ASN A 316 -8.38 9.80 18.16
N CYS A 317 -8.53 9.69 16.83
CA CYS A 317 -8.83 10.80 15.93
C CYS A 317 -10.30 11.26 15.95
N GLY A 318 -11.13 10.77 16.88
CA GLY A 318 -12.50 11.26 17.08
C GLY A 318 -13.57 10.58 16.22
N LEU A 319 -13.31 9.39 15.67
CA LEU A 319 -14.28 8.66 14.85
C LEU A 319 -15.65 8.46 15.54
N VAL A 320 -15.68 8.24 16.86
CA VAL A 320 -16.93 8.08 17.61
C VAL A 320 -17.84 9.29 17.45
N SER A 321 -17.31 10.50 17.67
CA SER A 321 -18.08 11.75 17.52
C SER A 321 -18.51 11.99 16.07
N LEU A 322 -17.70 11.58 15.10
CA LEU A 322 -18.10 11.63 13.69
C LEU A 322 -19.27 10.68 13.39
N MET A 323 -19.27 9.49 13.98
CA MET A 323 -20.35 8.50 13.83
C MET A 323 -21.67 8.97 14.46
N GLU A 324 -21.63 9.69 15.59
CA GLU A 324 -22.83 10.22 16.24
C GLU A 324 -23.66 11.14 15.33
N THR A 325 -22.97 11.95 14.51
CA THR A 325 -23.61 12.90 13.58
C THR A 325 -23.86 12.32 12.18
N ALA A 326 -23.33 11.13 11.89
CA ALA A 326 -23.45 10.49 10.58
C ALA A 326 -24.85 9.90 10.32
N SER A 327 -25.14 9.54 9.08
CA SER A 327 -26.31 8.73 8.75
C SER A 327 -26.19 7.30 9.31
N VAL A 328 -27.30 6.56 9.35
CA VAL A 328 -27.30 5.15 9.76
C VAL A 328 -26.39 4.31 8.86
N GLY A 329 -26.41 4.57 7.54
CA GLY A 329 -25.57 3.86 6.58
C GLY A 329 -24.09 4.13 6.78
N GLU A 330 -23.71 5.40 6.93
CA GLU A 330 -22.31 5.78 7.20
C GLU A 330 -21.82 5.22 8.54
N ARG A 331 -22.66 5.18 9.58
CA ARG A 331 -22.32 4.51 10.85
C ARG A 331 -22.06 3.01 10.67
N ALA A 332 -22.90 2.32 9.90
CA ALA A 332 -22.71 0.90 9.66
C ALA A 332 -21.39 0.61 8.94
N MET A 333 -21.01 1.45 7.96
CA MET A 333 -19.71 1.34 7.29
C MET A 333 -18.55 1.79 8.20
N GLY A 334 -18.73 2.84 9.00
CA GLY A 334 -17.74 3.30 9.97
C GLY A 334 -17.42 2.25 11.03
N ALA A 335 -18.40 1.46 11.45
CA ALA A 335 -18.18 0.35 12.37
C ALA A 335 -17.22 -0.72 11.80
N ARG A 336 -17.26 -0.98 10.48
CA ARG A 336 -16.33 -1.92 9.82
C ARG A 336 -14.87 -1.46 9.86
N LEU A 337 -14.63 -0.14 9.93
CA LEU A 337 -13.28 0.41 10.06
C LEU A 337 -12.62 0.05 11.40
N VAL A 338 -13.41 -0.27 12.44
CA VAL A 338 -12.94 -0.49 13.81
C VAL A 338 -13.17 -1.91 14.34
N HIS A 339 -14.06 -2.69 13.73
CA HIS A 339 -14.30 -4.07 14.15
C HIS A 339 -13.08 -4.96 13.87
N GLU A 340 -12.67 -5.74 14.88
CA GLU A 340 -11.47 -6.59 14.82
C GLU A 340 -11.50 -7.63 13.69
N HIS A 341 -12.67 -8.20 13.40
CA HIS A 341 -12.87 -9.20 12.35
C HIS A 341 -13.01 -8.60 10.94
N GLU A 342 -12.99 -7.27 10.83
CA GLU A 342 -13.02 -6.52 9.58
C GLU A 342 -11.65 -5.83 9.41
N MET A 343 -11.60 -4.49 9.43
CA MET A 343 -10.37 -3.74 9.19
C MET A 343 -9.68 -3.30 10.49
N GLY A 344 -10.37 -3.36 11.63
CA GLY A 344 -9.96 -2.65 12.84
C GLY A 344 -8.63 -3.11 13.44
N GLU A 345 -8.37 -4.43 13.41
CA GLU A 345 -7.15 -5.00 13.99
C GLU A 345 -6.12 -5.36 12.92
N LEU A 346 -6.55 -5.88 11.76
CA LEU A 346 -5.63 -6.28 10.70
C LEU A 346 -4.86 -5.08 10.13
N PHE A 347 -5.55 -3.96 9.89
CA PHE A 347 -4.91 -2.72 9.45
C PHE A 347 -4.23 -2.02 10.62
N LYS A 348 -3.07 -1.43 10.33
CA LYS A 348 -2.24 -0.68 11.26
C LYS A 348 -1.91 0.68 10.65
N VAL A 349 -1.53 1.60 11.52
CA VAL A 349 -1.01 2.91 11.16
C VAL A 349 0.36 3.07 11.81
N VAL A 350 1.36 3.43 11.01
CA VAL A 350 2.67 3.86 11.51
C VAL A 350 2.90 5.32 11.14
N GLY A 351 3.39 6.10 12.10
CA GLY A 351 3.67 7.52 11.96
C GLY A 351 5.15 7.83 12.12
N PHE A 352 5.65 8.76 11.33
CA PHE A 352 7.02 9.27 11.43
C PHE A 352 7.06 10.80 11.41
N ALA A 353 8.13 11.37 11.94
CA ALA A 353 8.43 12.80 11.89
C ALA A 353 9.87 13.05 11.49
N VAL A 354 10.08 14.17 10.79
CA VAL A 354 11.42 14.73 10.63
C VAL A 354 11.77 15.53 11.88
N GLY A 355 12.91 15.20 12.50
CA GLY A 355 13.32 15.80 13.76
C GLY A 355 12.70 15.09 14.97
N ASP A 356 12.29 15.86 15.98
CA ASP A 356 11.78 15.30 17.22
C ASP A 356 10.34 14.75 17.07
N ALA A 357 10.08 13.60 17.68
CA ALA A 357 8.73 13.08 17.81
C ALA A 357 7.88 13.95 18.75
N TRP A 358 6.57 13.97 18.52
CA TRP A 358 5.59 14.53 19.45
C TRP A 358 4.53 13.48 19.79
N GLU A 359 3.79 13.73 20.87
CA GLU A 359 2.61 12.94 21.24
C GLU A 359 1.49 13.21 20.23
N ALA A 360 1.48 12.46 19.13
CA ALA A 360 0.51 12.60 18.05
C ALA A 360 -0.86 12.04 18.47
N VAL A 361 -1.93 12.76 18.14
CA VAL A 361 -3.30 12.45 18.62
C VAL A 361 -3.72 11.02 18.31
N GLY A 362 -3.42 10.52 17.11
CA GLY A 362 -3.75 9.17 16.64
C GLY A 362 -3.07 8.06 17.43
N PHE A 363 -1.98 8.35 18.13
CA PHE A 363 -1.23 7.38 18.96
C PHE A 363 -1.35 7.65 20.47
N SER A 364 -2.19 8.60 20.88
CA SER A 364 -2.33 9.02 22.29
C SER A 364 -2.72 7.89 23.26
N GLU A 365 -3.50 6.91 22.79
CA GLU A 365 -3.88 5.73 23.55
C GLU A 365 -3.72 4.47 22.71
N GLY A 366 -3.25 3.38 23.34
CA GLY A 366 -3.08 2.08 22.68
C GLY A 366 -1.98 2.06 21.61
N ASP A 367 -0.99 2.94 21.72
CA ASP A 367 0.27 2.84 20.98
C ASP A 367 0.99 1.51 21.29
N ARG A 368 1.46 0.88 20.24
CA ARG A 368 2.13 -0.42 20.23
C ARG A 368 3.56 -0.29 19.72
N SER A 369 4.17 0.89 19.72
CA SER A 369 5.55 1.06 19.23
C SER A 369 6.56 0.22 20.01
N HIS A 370 6.26 -0.12 21.27
CA HIS A 370 7.05 -1.03 22.09
C HIS A 370 7.01 -2.52 21.63
N THR A 371 6.10 -2.87 20.71
CA THR A 371 6.00 -4.22 20.15
C THR A 371 6.68 -4.35 18.79
N LEU A 372 7.16 -3.24 18.23
CA LEU A 372 7.90 -3.22 16.97
C LEU A 372 9.29 -3.78 17.14
#